data_AF-A0A4Y8CCL1-F1
#
_entry.id   AF-A0A4Y8CCL1-F1
#
_cell.length_a   1.000
_cell.length_b   1.000
_cell.length_c   1.000
_cell.angle_alpha   90.00
_cell.angle_beta   90.00
_cell.angle_gamma   90.00
#
_symmetry.space_group_name_H-M   'P 1'
#
loop_
_entity.id
_entity.type
_entity.pdbx_description
1 polymer ?
#
loop_
_entity_poly.entity_id
_entity_poly.type
_entity_poly.pdbx_seq_one_letter_code
_entity_poly.pdbx_strand_id
1 'polypeptide(L)'
;DKIGTLSLPSKPEIEKISSDSGSAISLFLYSKDKLQLMREINDKIKPFLQRVEGVGKIEAKGFLEPQIRIELKPNELRKYNLNALDVANIIKSQNFKQALGELNNNQDNYIIKGYFEATNLEELSNLRIKTGVFLSDIANISSLYEDEKQSALYEGKEGVL
;
A
#
# COMPACT_ATOMS: atom_id res chain seq x y z
N ASP A 1 -27.05 19.24 -3.89
CA ASP A 1 -26.82 18.08 -4.75
C ASP A 1 -26.51 16.82 -3.95
N LYS A 2 -27.12 15.71 -4.37
CA LYS A 2 -27.05 14.41 -3.68
C LYS A 2 -25.79 13.68 -4.12
N ILE A 3 -24.75 13.69 -3.29
CA ILE A 3 -23.62 12.79 -3.44
C ILE A 3 -24.14 11.37 -3.22
N GLY A 4 -24.05 10.54 -4.25
CA GLY A 4 -24.60 9.19 -4.29
C GLY A 4 -24.13 8.34 -3.10
N THR A 5 -25.03 7.53 -2.57
CA THR A 5 -24.80 6.67 -1.40
C THR A 5 -23.73 5.62 -1.72
N LEU A 6 -22.48 5.92 -1.38
CA LEU A 6 -21.39 4.95 -1.42
C LEU A 6 -21.58 3.97 -0.26
N SER A 7 -22.07 2.77 -0.56
CA SER A 7 -22.19 1.69 0.44
C SER A 7 -20.80 1.12 0.73
N LEU A 8 -20.23 1.51 1.87
CA LEU A 8 -18.93 1.03 2.36
C LEU A 8 -19.16 -0.03 3.44
N PRO A 9 -18.50 -1.20 3.35
CA PRO A 9 -18.64 -2.26 4.36
C PRO A 9 -18.16 -1.81 5.75
N SER A 10 -17.21 -0.86 5.84
CA SER A 10 -16.72 -0.35 7.13
C SER A 10 -17.50 0.83 7.71
N LYS A 11 -18.41 1.45 6.93
CA LYS A 11 -19.07 2.73 7.27
C LYS A 11 -18.08 3.75 7.87
N PRO A 12 -17.06 4.21 7.13
CA PRO A 12 -16.17 5.23 7.66
C PRO A 12 -16.96 6.51 7.92
N GLU A 13 -16.64 7.17 9.03
CA GLU A 13 -17.22 8.46 9.36
C GLU A 13 -16.48 9.56 8.59
N ILE A 14 -17.24 10.43 7.95
CA ILE A 14 -16.74 11.49 7.08
C ILE A 14 -17.08 12.83 7.73
N GLU A 15 -16.07 13.56 8.18
CA GLU A 15 -16.25 14.89 8.73
C GLU A 15 -15.73 15.95 7.75
N LYS A 16 -16.59 16.88 7.35
CA LYS A 16 -16.21 17.99 6.46
C LYS A 16 -15.57 19.09 7.29
N ILE A 17 -14.33 19.45 6.95
CA ILE A 17 -13.66 20.64 7.48
C ILE A 17 -13.86 21.78 6.48
N SER A 18 -14.51 22.86 6.91
CA SER A 18 -14.70 24.06 6.10
C SER A 18 -13.40 24.85 6.01
N SER A 19 -12.90 25.04 4.78
CA SER A 19 -11.83 26.01 4.51
C SER A 19 -12.44 27.40 4.23
N ASP A 20 -11.88 28.43 4.86
CA ASP A 20 -12.26 29.85 4.75
C ASP A 20 -12.05 30.46 3.35
N SER A 21 -11.36 29.75 2.47
CA SER A 21 -10.78 30.24 1.21
C SER A 21 -11.54 29.78 -0.05
N GLY A 22 -12.73 29.18 0.10
CA GLY A 22 -13.70 28.98 -0.98
C GLY A 22 -13.39 27.89 -2.02
N SER A 23 -12.15 27.41 -2.14
CA SER A 23 -11.72 26.52 -3.24
C SER A 23 -11.21 25.13 -2.83
N ALA A 24 -11.22 24.81 -1.53
CA ALA A 24 -10.78 23.50 -1.01
C ALA A 24 -11.85 22.89 -0.09
N ILE A 25 -12.16 21.61 -0.30
CA ILE A 25 -12.96 20.79 0.63
C ILE A 25 -12.00 19.84 1.33
N SER A 26 -11.97 19.90 2.65
CA SER A 26 -11.20 18.97 3.47
C SER A 26 -12.14 17.94 4.09
N LEU A 27 -11.76 16.66 4.06
CA LEU A 27 -12.55 15.54 4.59
C LEU A 27 -11.68 14.75 5.54
N PHE A 28 -12.05 14.67 6.82
CA PHE A 28 -11.38 13.78 7.76
C PHE A 28 -12.10 12.42 7.79
N LEU A 29 -11.35 11.36 7.53
CA LEU A 29 -11.82 9.98 7.46
C LEU A 29 -11.13 9.18 8.54
N TYR A 30 -11.91 8.50 9.39
CA TYR A 30 -11.35 7.66 10.44
C TYR A 30 -12.12 6.35 10.59
N SER A 31 -11.44 5.34 11.12
CA SER A 31 -12.02 4.02 11.42
C SER A 31 -11.21 3.36 12.53
N LYS A 32 -11.87 2.46 13.28
CA LYS A 32 -11.17 1.56 14.21
C LYS A 32 -10.27 0.55 13.49
N ASP A 33 -10.62 0.20 12.25
CA ASP A 33 -9.81 -0.65 11.38
C ASP A 33 -9.04 0.22 10.39
N LYS A 34 -7.79 0.53 10.76
CA LYS A 34 -6.89 1.34 9.94
C LYS A 34 -6.60 0.70 8.59
N LEU A 35 -6.44 -0.62 8.54
CA LEU A 35 -6.15 -1.35 7.30
C LEU A 35 -7.32 -1.22 6.32
N GLN A 36 -8.54 -1.44 6.83
CA GLN A 36 -9.75 -1.33 6.02
C GLN A 36 -9.99 0.11 5.56
N LEU A 37 -9.73 1.11 6.40
CA LEU A 37 -9.81 2.53 6.04
C LEU A 37 -8.93 2.85 4.84
N MET A 38 -7.65 2.46 4.88
CA MET A 38 -6.74 2.73 3.77
C MET A 38 -7.18 2.02 2.48
N ARG A 39 -7.73 0.79 2.55
CA ARG A 39 -8.29 0.10 1.38
C ARG A 39 -9.46 0.87 0.79
N GLU A 40 -10.40 1.29 1.63
CA GLU A 40 -11.58 2.03 1.16
C GLU A 40 -11.21 3.40 0.57
N ILE A 41 -10.22 4.07 1.16
CA ILE A 41 -9.71 5.33 0.63
C ILE A 41 -9.10 5.10 -0.76
N ASN A 42 -8.25 4.09 -0.91
CA ASN A 42 -7.56 3.79 -2.16
C ASN A 42 -8.51 3.35 -3.27
N ASP A 43 -9.38 2.40 -2.97
CA ASP A 43 -10.13 1.66 -3.99
C ASP A 43 -11.46 2.33 -4.34
N LYS A 44 -11.98 3.17 -3.44
CA LYS A 44 -13.32 3.77 -3.58
C LYS A 44 -13.31 5.28 -3.47
N ILE A 45 -12.83 5.83 -2.36
CA ILE A 45 -13.02 7.26 -2.04
C ILE A 45 -12.18 8.15 -2.97
N LYS A 46 -10.87 7.88 -3.11
CA LYS A 46 -10.00 8.62 -4.04
C LYS A 46 -10.53 8.56 -5.48
N PRO A 47 -10.79 7.37 -6.09
CA PRO A 47 -11.34 7.29 -7.44
C PRO A 47 -12.70 7.98 -7.58
N PHE A 48 -13.55 7.92 -6.56
CA PHE A 48 -14.84 8.61 -6.58
C PHE A 48 -14.68 10.12 -6.64
N LEU A 49 -13.86 10.70 -5.75
CA LEU A 49 -13.60 12.14 -5.71
C LEU A 49 -12.93 12.63 -7.00
N GLN A 50 -12.04 11.84 -7.60
CA GLN A 50 -11.39 12.19 -8.89
C GLN A 50 -12.37 12.32 -10.05
N ARG A 51 -13.54 11.67 -9.99
CA ARG A 51 -14.57 11.73 -11.04
C ARG A 51 -15.55 12.88 -10.85
N VAL A 52 -15.52 13.57 -9.72
CA VAL A 52 -16.41 14.71 -9.46
C VAL A 52 -15.93 15.91 -10.27
N GLU A 53 -16.81 16.44 -11.10
CA GLU A 53 -16.52 17.64 -11.90
C GLU A 53 -16.14 18.82 -10.99
N GLY A 54 -15.06 19.52 -11.34
CA GLY A 54 -14.49 20.62 -10.54
C GLY A 54 -13.44 20.19 -9.51
N VAL A 55 -13.19 18.89 -9.30
CA VAL A 55 -12.08 18.42 -8.45
C VAL A 55 -10.77 18.43 -9.25
N GLY A 56 -9.90 19.40 -8.95
CA GLY A 56 -8.61 19.55 -9.63
C GLY A 56 -7.48 18.69 -9.04
N LYS A 57 -7.41 18.58 -7.71
CA LYS A 57 -6.36 17.83 -7.00
C LYS A 57 -6.92 17.23 -5.71
N ILE A 58 -6.46 16.03 -5.38
CA ILE A 58 -6.70 15.39 -4.08
C ILE A 58 -5.36 15.21 -3.40
N GLU A 59 -5.26 15.70 -2.18
CA GLU A 59 -4.14 15.46 -1.27
C GLU A 59 -4.68 14.62 -0.11
N ALA A 60 -3.89 13.66 0.36
CA ALA A 60 -4.29 12.80 1.46
C ALA A 60 -3.15 12.74 2.49
N LYS A 61 -3.36 13.29 3.68
CA LYS A 61 -2.40 13.29 4.79
C LYS A 61 -2.74 12.18 5.76
N GLY A 62 -1.73 11.41 6.19
CA GLY A 62 -1.95 10.22 7.03
C GLY A 62 -2.46 9.00 6.25
N PHE A 63 -2.73 9.14 4.94
CA PHE A 63 -2.96 8.00 4.08
C PHE A 63 -1.66 7.23 3.88
N LEU A 64 -1.70 5.92 4.11
CA LEU A 64 -0.59 5.04 3.81
C LEU A 64 -0.86 4.35 2.49
N GLU A 65 0.11 4.35 1.57
CA GLU A 65 -0.02 3.64 0.31
C GLU A 65 0.11 2.11 0.50
N PRO A 66 -0.71 1.28 -0.19
CA PRO A 66 -0.53 -0.16 -0.19
C PRO A 66 0.87 -0.54 -0.66
N GLN A 67 1.56 -1.34 0.13
CA GLN A 67 2.93 -1.79 -0.11
C GLN A 67 3.02 -3.31 0.04
N ILE A 68 3.57 -3.99 -0.94
CA ILE A 68 3.98 -5.38 -0.80
C ILE A 68 5.32 -5.43 -0.08
N ARG A 69 5.37 -6.33 0.89
CA ARG A 69 6.57 -6.69 1.62
C ARG A 69 6.94 -8.14 1.30
N ILE A 70 8.16 -8.31 0.79
CA ILE A 70 8.78 -9.60 0.50
C ILE A 70 9.89 -9.82 1.51
N GLU A 71 9.65 -10.69 2.48
CA GLU A 71 10.60 -11.03 3.53
C GLU A 71 11.35 -12.30 3.14
N LEU A 72 12.62 -12.17 2.78
CA LEU A 72 13.42 -13.32 2.34
C LEU A 72 13.82 -14.19 3.53
N LYS A 73 13.79 -15.51 3.34
CA LYS A 73 14.17 -16.52 4.32
C LYS A 73 15.66 -16.84 4.18
N PRO A 74 16.54 -16.39 5.11
CA PRO A 74 17.99 -16.54 4.93
C PRO A 74 18.45 -18.00 4.82
N ASN A 75 17.77 -18.92 5.53
CA ASN A 75 18.06 -20.35 5.46
C ASN A 75 17.76 -20.93 4.06
N GLU A 76 16.63 -20.55 3.45
CA GLU A 76 16.25 -21.04 2.12
C GLU A 76 17.13 -20.42 1.03
N LEU A 77 17.47 -19.13 1.14
CA LEU A 77 18.44 -18.49 0.24
C LEU A 77 19.78 -19.26 0.22
N ARG A 78 20.33 -19.57 1.41
CA ARG A 78 21.56 -20.35 1.55
C ARG A 78 21.44 -21.74 0.95
N LYS A 79 20.34 -22.45 1.19
CA LYS A 79 20.06 -23.78 0.64
C LYS A 79 20.08 -23.79 -0.89
N TYR A 80 19.60 -22.74 -1.54
CA TYR A 80 19.56 -22.64 -3.00
C TYR A 80 20.76 -21.90 -3.62
N ASN A 81 21.73 -21.50 -2.79
CA ASN A 81 22.90 -20.69 -3.17
C ASN A 81 22.50 -19.39 -3.88
N LEU A 82 21.55 -18.68 -3.28
CA LEU A 82 21.04 -17.38 -3.71
C LEU A 82 21.40 -16.31 -2.68
N ASN A 83 21.61 -15.08 -3.13
CA ASN A 83 21.69 -13.92 -2.24
C ASN A 83 20.47 -12.99 -2.43
N ALA A 84 20.26 -12.06 -1.50
CA ALA A 84 19.11 -11.14 -1.54
C ALA A 84 19.12 -10.21 -2.77
N LEU A 85 20.30 -9.83 -3.24
CA LEU A 85 20.46 -8.95 -4.41
C LEU A 85 20.05 -9.66 -5.71
N ASP A 86 20.37 -10.95 -5.84
CA ASP A 86 19.94 -11.78 -6.99
C ASP A 86 18.41 -11.78 -7.09
N VAL A 87 17.74 -12.03 -5.95
CA VAL A 87 16.27 -12.05 -5.87
C VAL A 87 15.69 -10.69 -6.22
N ALA A 88 16.24 -9.60 -5.64
CA ALA A 88 15.80 -8.25 -5.95
C ALA A 88 15.94 -7.90 -7.44
N ASN A 89 17.06 -8.28 -8.07
CA ASN A 89 17.30 -8.05 -9.49
C ASN A 89 16.34 -8.84 -10.38
N ILE A 90 16.05 -10.10 -10.03
CA ILE A 90 15.08 -10.93 -10.76
C ILE A 90 13.69 -10.30 -10.69
N ILE A 91 13.22 -9.92 -9.50
CA ILE A 91 11.93 -9.24 -9.34
C ILE A 91 11.92 -7.95 -10.18
N LYS A 92 13.02 -7.17 -10.18
CA LYS A 92 13.11 -5.92 -10.95
C LYS A 92 12.99 -6.17 -12.45
N SER A 93 13.64 -7.23 -12.94
CA SER A 93 13.69 -7.56 -14.37
C SER A 93 12.35 -8.00 -14.96
N GLN A 94 11.40 -8.41 -14.12
CA GLN A 94 10.09 -8.90 -14.58
C GLN A 94 9.11 -7.79 -14.97
N ASN A 95 9.57 -6.54 -15.10
CA ASN A 95 8.76 -5.39 -15.49
C ASN A 95 7.49 -5.22 -14.64
N PHE A 96 7.54 -5.57 -13.35
CA PHE A 96 6.50 -5.10 -12.44
C PHE A 96 6.49 -3.57 -12.53
N LYS A 97 5.36 -3.02 -12.98
CA LYS A 97 5.22 -1.61 -13.42
C LYS A 97 5.53 -0.58 -12.33
N GLN A 98 5.79 -1.02 -11.10
CA GLN A 98 6.07 -0.21 -9.95
C GLN A 98 7.47 -0.44 -9.43
N ALA A 99 8.11 0.64 -8.98
CA ALA A 99 9.45 0.61 -8.46
C ALA A 99 9.54 -0.36 -7.25
N LEU A 100 10.51 -1.26 -7.31
CA LEU A 100 11.04 -1.89 -6.11
C LEU A 100 11.67 -0.78 -5.27
N GLY A 101 11.13 -0.61 -4.07
CA GLY A 101 11.62 0.32 -3.08
C GLY A 101 12.89 -0.19 -2.39
N GLU A 102 12.97 0.07 -1.10
CA GLU A 102 14.18 -0.16 -0.31
C GLU A 102 14.42 -1.65 -0.02
N LEU A 103 15.67 -2.09 -0.18
CA LEU A 103 16.19 -3.31 0.43
C LEU A 103 16.70 -2.95 1.82
N ASN A 104 16.03 -3.42 2.87
CA ASN A 104 16.49 -3.22 4.23
C ASN A 104 17.20 -4.48 4.74
N ASN A 105 18.36 -4.30 5.37
CA ASN A 105 19.14 -5.35 6.03
C ASN A 105 19.10 -5.10 7.54
N ASN A 106 18.19 -5.78 8.23
CA ASN A 106 18.12 -5.73 9.69
C ASN A 106 18.78 -6.98 10.26
N GLN A 107 20.10 -6.92 10.45
CA GLN A 107 21.04 -7.88 11.07
C GLN A 107 21.05 -9.33 10.55
N ASP A 108 19.90 -9.89 10.14
CA ASP A 108 19.73 -11.19 9.49
C ASP A 108 18.51 -11.26 8.55
N ASN A 109 17.68 -10.21 8.48
CA ASN A 109 16.45 -10.19 7.69
C ASN A 109 16.58 -9.27 6.47
N TYR A 110 16.37 -9.82 5.27
CA TYR A 110 16.30 -9.08 4.03
C TYR A 110 14.85 -8.82 3.65
N ILE A 111 14.47 -7.55 3.61
CA ILE A 111 13.12 -7.13 3.27
C ILE A 111 13.18 -6.32 1.97
N ILE A 112 12.46 -6.79 0.97
CA ILE A 112 12.22 -6.05 -0.27
C ILE A 112 10.82 -5.45 -0.20
N LYS A 113 10.72 -4.14 -0.38
CA LYS A 113 9.45 -3.41 -0.42
C LYS A 113 9.13 -2.98 -1.84
N GLY A 114 7.87 -2.93 -2.21
CA GLY A 114 7.44 -2.31 -3.46
C GLY A 114 5.94 -2.09 -3.49
N TYR A 115 5.48 -1.25 -4.40
CA TYR A 115 4.06 -1.00 -4.60
C TYR A 115 3.58 -1.98 -5.66
N PHE A 116 2.55 -2.79 -5.40
CA PHE A 116 2.00 -3.72 -6.40
C PHE A 116 0.49 -3.86 -6.19
N GLU A 117 -0.23 -4.19 -7.26
CA GLU A 117 -1.65 -4.53 -7.19
C GLU A 117 -1.86 -5.91 -6.58
N ALA A 118 -3.07 -6.18 -6.05
CA ALA A 118 -3.40 -7.47 -5.43
C ALA A 118 -3.23 -8.66 -6.39
N THR A 119 -3.58 -8.49 -7.67
CA THR A 119 -3.39 -9.49 -8.73
C THR A 119 -1.91 -9.88 -8.88
N ASN A 120 -1.00 -8.94 -8.63
CA ASN A 120 0.43 -9.16 -8.74
C ASN A 120 0.99 -9.97 -7.55
N LEU A 121 0.28 -10.10 -6.43
CA LEU A 121 0.74 -10.87 -5.27
C LEU A 121 0.88 -12.36 -5.61
N GLU A 122 -0.10 -12.90 -6.33
CA GLU A 122 -0.09 -14.29 -6.77
C GLU A 122 0.99 -14.51 -7.84
N GLU A 123 1.14 -13.56 -8.77
CA GLU A 123 2.20 -13.59 -9.78
C GLU A 123 3.59 -13.51 -9.13
N LEU A 124 3.78 -12.63 -8.14
CA LEU A 124 5.01 -12.56 -7.34
C LEU A 124 5.27 -13.87 -6.61
N SER A 125 4.25 -14.49 -6.02
CA SER A 125 4.41 -15.77 -5.32
C SER A 125 4.91 -16.87 -6.26
N ASN A 126 4.35 -16.91 -7.46
CA ASN A 126 4.72 -17.86 -8.51
C ASN A 126 5.93 -17.41 -9.35
N LEU A 127 6.60 -16.33 -8.98
CA LEU A 127 7.75 -15.84 -9.71
C LEU A 127 8.90 -16.85 -9.60
N ARG A 128 9.36 -17.37 -10.74
CA ARG A 128 10.50 -18.28 -10.79
C ARG A 128 11.80 -17.52 -10.54
N ILE A 129 12.51 -17.90 -9.47
CA ILE A 129 13.81 -17.33 -9.10
C ILE A 129 14.96 -18.19 -9.64
N LYS A 130 14.76 -19.50 -9.66
CA LYS A 130 15.71 -20.48 -10.21
C LYS A 130 14.93 -21.67 -10.77
N THR A 131 15.55 -22.51 -11.58
CA THR A 131 14.93 -23.76 -12.03
C THR A 131 14.43 -24.57 -10.83
N GLY A 132 13.12 -24.77 -10.74
CA GLY A 132 12.46 -25.48 -9.64
C GLY A 132 12.32 -24.71 -8.33
N VAL A 133 12.58 -23.40 -8.31
CA VAL A 133 12.46 -22.55 -7.12
C VAL A 133 11.67 -21.29 -7.44
N PHE A 134 10.59 -21.07 -6.72
CA PHE A 134 9.72 -19.91 -6.79
C PHE A 134 10.00 -18.93 -5.65
N LEU A 135 9.54 -17.69 -5.77
CA LEU A 135 9.73 -16.68 -4.74
C LEU A 135 9.05 -17.10 -3.42
N SER A 136 7.88 -17.75 -3.49
CA SER A 136 7.20 -18.32 -2.31
C SER A 136 8.04 -19.33 -1.52
N ASP A 137 8.95 -20.04 -2.19
CA ASP A 137 9.81 -21.04 -1.54
C ASP A 137 10.87 -20.37 -0.66
N ILE A 138 11.29 -19.16 -1.04
CA ILE A 138 12.42 -18.45 -0.40
C ILE A 138 12.01 -17.16 0.30
N ALA A 139 10.73 -16.79 0.28
CA ALA A 139 10.23 -15.56 0.88
C ALA A 139 8.82 -15.72 1.45
N ASN A 140 8.46 -14.86 2.40
CA ASN A 140 7.07 -14.59 2.77
C ASN A 140 6.65 -13.29 2.07
N ILE A 141 5.52 -13.33 1.37
CA ILE A 141 5.02 -12.19 0.60
C ILE A 141 3.72 -11.74 1.25
N SER A 142 3.62 -10.48 1.62
CA SER A 142 2.44 -9.92 2.27
C SER A 142 2.09 -8.56 1.68
N SER A 143 0.79 -8.27 1.62
CA SER A 143 0.28 -6.94 1.30
C SER A 143 0.03 -6.20 2.61
N LEU A 144 0.83 -5.17 2.84
CA LEU A 144 0.74 -4.25 3.97
C LEU A 144 0.55 -2.84 3.42
N TYR A 145 0.67 -1.86 4.31
CA TYR A 145 0.81 -0.46 3.95
C TYR A 145 2.25 -0.02 4.15
N GLU A 146 2.63 1.08 3.51
CA GLU A 146 3.91 1.72 3.81
C GLU A 146 4.03 2.03 5.32
N ASP A 147 5.27 2.08 5.80
CA ASP A 147 5.53 2.45 7.18
C ASP A 147 5.02 3.87 7.44
N GLU A 148 4.47 4.10 8.64
CA GLU A 148 3.92 5.40 9.03
C GLU A 148 4.99 6.50 8.98
N LYS A 149 4.89 7.38 7.98
CA LYS A 149 5.72 8.58 7.87
C LYS A 149 5.02 9.83 8.36
N GLN A 150 3.68 9.81 8.34
CA GLN A 150 2.82 10.93 8.69
C GLN A 150 1.53 10.39 9.32
N SER A 151 1.02 11.08 10.33
CA SER A 151 -0.28 10.81 10.93
C SER A 151 -1.16 12.06 10.84
N ALA A 152 -2.46 11.86 10.67
CA ALA A 152 -3.45 12.93 10.79
C ALA A 152 -4.33 12.66 12.01
N LEU A 153 -4.49 13.68 12.84
CA LEU A 153 -5.24 13.63 14.08
C LEU A 153 -6.30 14.74 14.06
N TYR A 154 -7.54 14.37 14.38
CA TYR A 154 -8.64 15.32 14.54
C TYR A 154 -9.45 14.92 15.77
N GLU A 155 -9.61 15.86 16.71
CA GLU A 155 -10.31 15.65 18.00
C GLU A 155 -9.88 14.37 18.75
N GLY A 156 -8.58 14.05 18.70
CA GLY A 156 -8.01 12.87 19.35
C GLY A 156 -8.22 11.54 18.62
N LYS A 157 -8.84 11.55 17.43
CA LYS A 157 -8.99 10.40 16.55
C LYS A 157 -7.91 10.43 15.47
N GLU A 158 -7.25 9.30 15.25
CA GLU A 158 -6.31 9.13 14.15
C GLU A 158 -7.05 8.73 12.86
N GLY A 159 -6.64 9.28 11.74
CA GLY A 159 -7.30 9.06 10.46
C GLY A 159 -6.51 9.61 9.27
N VAL A 160 -7.24 9.92 8.21
CA VAL A 160 -6.73 10.52 6.98
C VAL A 160 -7.47 11.81 6.72
N LEU A 161 -6.72 12.88 6.41
CA LEU A 161 -7.24 14.19 6.01
C LEU A 161 -7.07 14.41 4.50
#